data_AF-A0A7Z0EAG8-F1
#
_entry.id   AF-A0A7Z0EAG8-F1
#
_cell.length_a   1.000
_cell.length_b   1.000
_cell.length_c   1.000
_cell.angle_alpha   90.00
_cell.angle_beta   90.00
_cell.angle_gamma   90.00
#
_symmetry.space_group_name_H-M   'P 1'
#
loop_
_entity.id
_entity.type
_entity.pdbx_description
1 polymer ?
#
loop_
_entity_poly.entity_id
_entity_poly.type
_entity_poly.pdbx_seq_one_letter_code
_entity_poly.pdbx_strand_id
1 'polypeptide(L)'
;MAAPSVSDSAITASLLFAIGLGRKRDPQSAPLAHELQDSVTQMLRDQGAAEKIPQALEAVQAGRDAVAADPSLSLSAQKYAQLRAQFLETQGAAPARGRNVWPVGASTILKRASGSWSAALQKVGLAASSRTRPSGFGSARFTQEQFRAALRDFTANGGRAGFTTSYQSYVDWRTREQQRGRSDLPSGPSIRNSYGSWNAALQQDGVEPGTEGLSTS
;
A
#
# COMPACT_ATOMS: atom_id res chain seq x y z
N MET A 1 7.62 -30.49 10.92
CA MET A 1 8.54 -29.36 11.20
C MET A 1 7.94 -28.11 10.57
N ALA A 2 7.50 -27.13 11.35
CA ALA A 2 6.95 -25.89 10.83
C ALA A 2 8.09 -25.06 10.21
N ALA A 3 7.87 -24.50 9.01
CA ALA A 3 8.86 -23.64 8.35
C ALA A 3 9.30 -22.52 9.31
N PRO A 4 10.60 -22.21 9.43
CA PRO A 4 11.06 -21.14 10.31
C PRO A 4 10.33 -19.86 9.94
N SER A 5 9.63 -19.26 10.89
CA SER A 5 8.95 -17.98 10.67
C SER A 5 9.98 -16.90 10.40
N VAL A 6 9.80 -16.13 9.33
CA VAL A 6 10.59 -14.90 9.08
C VAL A 6 10.54 -14.03 10.34
N SER A 7 11.71 -13.70 10.89
CA SER A 7 11.86 -12.89 12.11
C SER A 7 11.60 -11.41 11.81
N ASP A 8 11.26 -10.64 12.86
CA ASP A 8 11.14 -9.18 12.76
C ASP A 8 12.49 -8.54 12.40
N SER A 9 13.61 -9.15 12.83
CA SER A 9 14.96 -8.76 12.45
C SER A 9 15.20 -8.91 10.94
N ALA A 10 14.71 -9.98 10.31
CA ALA A 10 14.81 -10.17 8.86
C ALA A 10 13.99 -9.14 8.06
N ILE A 11 12.81 -8.77 8.57
CA ILE A 11 11.96 -7.73 7.98
C ILE A 11 12.66 -6.36 8.08
N THR A 12 13.16 -6.04 9.27
CA THR A 12 13.88 -4.79 9.53
C THR A 12 15.11 -4.67 8.64
N ALA A 13 15.92 -5.73 8.59
CA ALA A 13 17.08 -5.80 7.71
C ALA A 13 16.71 -5.60 6.24
N SER A 14 15.60 -6.17 5.77
CA SER A 14 15.20 -6.04 4.37
C SER A 14 14.82 -4.59 4.01
N LEU A 15 14.13 -3.88 4.90
CA LEU A 15 13.79 -2.47 4.70
C LEU A 15 15.04 -1.58 4.71
N LEU A 16 15.93 -1.79 5.67
CA LEU A 16 17.21 -1.07 5.76
C LEU A 16 18.10 -1.33 4.55
N PHE A 17 18.22 -2.60 4.13
CA PHE A 17 18.93 -3.00 2.93
C PHE A 17 18.49 -2.19 1.71
N ALA A 18 17.17 -2.07 1.49
CA ALA A 18 16.65 -1.36 0.33
C ALA A 18 16.91 0.16 0.39
N ILE A 19 16.98 0.76 1.59
CA ILE A 19 17.36 2.17 1.75
C ILE A 19 18.86 2.40 1.51
N GLY A 20 19.69 1.48 2.00
CA GLY A 20 21.15 1.58 1.90
C GLY A 20 21.75 1.05 0.61
N LEU A 21 20.97 0.39 -0.25
CA LEU A 21 21.46 -0.09 -1.53
C LEU A 21 21.98 1.08 -2.38
N GLY A 22 23.27 1.05 -2.71
CA GLY A 22 23.94 2.13 -3.45
C GLY A 22 24.39 3.33 -2.60
N ARG A 23 24.20 3.29 -1.27
CA ARG A 23 24.74 4.29 -0.34
C ARG A 23 26.07 3.82 0.24
N LYS A 24 26.91 4.77 0.64
CA LYS A 24 28.14 4.47 1.39
C LYS A 24 27.81 4.39 2.88
N ARG A 25 28.38 3.40 3.57
CA ARG A 25 28.32 3.33 5.03
C ARG A 25 29.05 4.51 5.65
N ASP A 26 28.63 4.94 6.84
CA ASP A 26 29.43 5.82 7.65
C ASP A 26 30.48 4.97 8.41
N PRO A 27 31.80 5.22 8.22
CA PRO A 27 32.85 4.48 8.92
C PRO A 27 32.87 4.70 10.43
N GLN A 28 32.18 5.71 10.98
CA GLN A 28 32.09 5.99 12.42
C GLN A 28 30.84 5.37 13.07
N SER A 29 29.95 4.77 12.28
CA SER A 29 28.70 4.22 12.78
C SER A 29 28.90 2.94 13.59
N ALA A 30 28.13 2.81 14.67
CA ALA A 30 28.12 1.62 15.52
C ALA A 30 27.83 0.35 14.71
N PRO A 31 28.33 -0.84 15.10
CA PRO A 31 27.99 -2.09 14.41
C PRO A 31 26.48 -2.38 14.47
N LEU A 32 25.99 -3.19 13.52
CA LEU A 32 24.61 -3.69 13.53
C LEU A 32 24.37 -4.58 14.75
N ALA A 33 23.14 -4.65 15.25
CA ALA A 33 22.78 -5.58 16.32
C ALA A 33 23.02 -7.03 15.86
N HIS A 34 23.59 -7.87 16.75
CA HIS A 34 23.95 -9.26 16.43
C HIS A 34 22.76 -10.07 15.87
N GLU A 35 21.57 -9.94 16.47
CA GLU A 35 20.36 -10.63 15.99
C GLU A 35 20.00 -10.30 14.53
N LEU A 36 20.23 -9.06 14.12
CA LEU A 36 19.95 -8.60 12.76
C LEU A 36 20.99 -9.15 11.79
N GLN A 37 22.27 -9.11 12.18
CA GLN A 37 23.36 -9.69 11.39
C GLN A 37 23.20 -11.20 11.21
N ASP A 38 22.91 -11.92 12.29
CA ASP A 38 22.73 -13.37 12.31
C ASP A 38 21.55 -13.78 11.45
N SER A 39 20.43 -13.04 11.54
CA SER A 39 19.25 -13.32 10.74
C SER A 39 19.50 -13.17 9.24
N VAL A 40 20.20 -12.11 8.80
CA VAL A 40 20.54 -11.91 7.37
C VAL A 40 21.54 -12.97 6.91
N THR A 41 22.58 -13.21 7.71
CA THR A 41 23.65 -14.18 7.43
C THR A 41 23.08 -15.58 7.27
N GLN A 42 22.24 -16.03 8.21
CA GLN A 42 21.64 -17.35 8.17
C GLN A 42 20.74 -17.53 6.94
N MET A 43 19.88 -16.54 6.66
CA MET A 43 19.00 -16.62 5.49
C MET A 43 19.78 -16.65 4.17
N LEU A 44 20.83 -15.85 4.02
CA LEU A 44 21.65 -15.84 2.80
C LEU A 44 22.47 -17.14 2.64
N ARG A 45 23.01 -17.70 3.75
CA ARG A 45 23.65 -19.03 3.73
C ARG A 45 22.67 -20.11 3.30
N ASP A 46 21.47 -20.10 3.87
CA ASP A 46 20.41 -21.06 3.53
C ASP A 46 20.03 -20.98 2.05
N GLN A 47 20.07 -19.78 1.46
CA GLN A 47 19.81 -19.54 0.04
C GLN A 47 20.99 -19.89 -0.89
N GLY A 48 22.15 -20.26 -0.34
CA GLY A 48 23.36 -20.51 -1.12
C GLY A 48 24.03 -19.24 -1.66
N ALA A 49 23.71 -18.07 -1.10
CA ALA A 49 24.23 -16.75 -1.50
C ALA A 49 25.18 -16.18 -0.44
N ALA A 50 26.03 -17.03 0.14
CA ALA A 50 26.91 -16.66 1.24
C ALA A 50 27.94 -15.58 0.85
N GLU A 51 28.34 -15.55 -0.40
CA GLU A 51 29.24 -14.56 -0.99
C GLU A 51 28.65 -13.13 -1.01
N LYS A 52 27.32 -13.01 -0.92
CA LYS A 52 26.62 -11.71 -0.88
C LYS A 52 26.42 -11.18 0.54
N ILE A 53 26.76 -11.95 1.57
CA ILE A 53 26.59 -11.54 2.98
C ILE A 53 27.30 -10.22 3.27
N PRO A 54 28.57 -9.99 2.89
CA PRO A 54 29.24 -8.72 3.15
C PRO A 54 28.51 -7.53 2.52
N GLN A 55 28.15 -7.65 1.23
CA GLN A 55 27.41 -6.62 0.51
C GLN A 55 26.03 -6.34 1.14
N ALA A 56 25.33 -7.38 1.55
CA ALA A 56 24.03 -7.26 2.18
C ALA A 56 24.13 -6.53 3.54
N LEU A 57 25.07 -6.93 4.39
CA LEU A 57 25.29 -6.30 5.70
C LEU A 57 25.76 -4.85 5.56
N GLU A 58 26.64 -4.55 4.59
CA GLU A 58 27.05 -3.18 4.28
C GLU A 58 25.87 -2.30 3.87
N ALA A 59 25.00 -2.80 2.98
CA ALA A 59 23.81 -2.07 2.57
C ALA A 59 22.81 -1.90 3.72
N VAL A 60 22.65 -2.90 4.59
CA VAL A 60 21.81 -2.78 5.80
C VAL A 60 22.36 -1.72 6.75
N GLN A 61 23.68 -1.71 6.97
CA GLN A 61 24.35 -0.73 7.83
C GLN A 61 24.23 0.68 7.25
N ALA A 62 24.55 0.86 5.97
CA ALA A 62 24.38 2.14 5.27
C ALA A 62 22.92 2.61 5.29
N GLY A 63 21.97 1.67 5.24
CA GLY A 63 20.55 1.95 5.38
C GLY A 63 20.22 2.52 6.75
N ARG A 64 20.65 1.83 7.82
CA ARG A 64 20.43 2.27 9.21
C ARG A 64 21.06 3.65 9.46
N ASP A 65 22.27 3.85 9.00
CA ASP A 65 22.99 5.11 9.15
C ASP A 65 22.26 6.25 8.43
N ALA A 66 21.73 5.97 7.23
CA ALA A 66 20.90 6.91 6.51
C ALA A 66 19.60 7.26 7.25
N VAL A 67 18.93 6.27 7.86
CA VAL A 67 17.72 6.52 8.69
C VAL A 67 18.05 7.34 9.92
N ALA A 68 19.19 7.06 10.58
CA ALA A 68 19.63 7.80 11.75
C ALA A 68 19.99 9.26 11.39
N ALA A 69 20.62 9.49 10.23
CA ALA A 69 20.96 10.81 9.74
C ALA A 69 19.74 11.60 9.24
N ASP A 70 18.79 10.91 8.60
CA ASP A 70 17.55 11.50 8.07
C ASP A 70 16.35 10.59 8.35
N PRO A 71 15.67 10.80 9.50
CA PRO A 71 14.46 10.07 9.85
C PRO A 71 13.29 10.33 8.89
N SER A 72 13.36 11.35 8.02
CA SER A 72 12.33 11.64 7.01
C SER A 72 12.40 10.72 5.79
N LEU A 73 13.44 9.90 5.69
CA LEU A 73 13.58 8.91 4.64
C LEU A 73 12.39 7.95 4.64
N SER A 74 11.94 7.63 3.42
CA SER A 74 10.85 6.71 3.18
C SER A 74 11.12 5.85 1.96
N LEU A 75 10.53 4.65 1.99
CA LEU A 75 10.51 3.73 0.87
C LEU A 75 9.08 3.36 0.49
N SER A 76 8.72 3.39 -0.80
CA SER A 76 7.43 2.84 -1.25
C SER A 76 7.51 1.32 -1.43
N ALA A 77 6.39 0.61 -1.25
CA ALA A 77 6.35 -0.85 -1.46
C ALA A 77 6.76 -1.25 -2.89
N GLN A 78 6.41 -0.43 -3.89
CA GLN A 78 6.81 -0.65 -5.28
C GLN A 78 8.32 -0.47 -5.47
N LYS A 79 8.91 0.59 -4.90
CA LYS A 79 10.36 0.83 -5.00
C LYS A 79 11.14 -0.28 -4.29
N TYR A 80 10.65 -0.72 -3.12
CA TYR A 80 11.19 -1.87 -2.41
C TYR A 80 11.18 -3.14 -3.29
N ALA A 81 10.03 -3.46 -3.90
CA ALA A 81 9.89 -4.64 -4.74
C ALA A 81 10.84 -4.62 -5.95
N GLN A 82 11.04 -3.44 -6.56
CA GLN A 82 12.01 -3.25 -7.65
C GLN A 82 13.45 -3.49 -7.20
N LEU A 83 13.87 -2.89 -6.08
CA LEU A 83 15.24 -3.07 -5.55
C LEU A 83 15.50 -4.52 -5.13
N ARG A 84 14.48 -5.17 -4.55
CA ARG A 84 14.53 -6.60 -4.22
C ARG A 84 14.70 -7.46 -5.48
N ALA A 85 13.95 -7.18 -6.55
CA ALA A 85 14.07 -7.94 -7.79
C ALA A 85 15.48 -7.81 -8.39
N GLN A 86 16.01 -6.58 -8.46
CA GLN A 86 17.38 -6.33 -8.91
C GLN A 86 18.41 -7.11 -8.10
N PHE A 87 18.29 -7.11 -6.77
CA PHE A 87 19.22 -7.87 -5.93
C PHE A 87 19.13 -9.37 -6.19
N LEU A 88 17.93 -9.93 -6.30
CA LEU A 88 17.76 -11.36 -6.58
C LEU A 88 18.24 -11.75 -7.99
N GLU A 89 18.09 -10.88 -8.98
CA GLU A 89 18.66 -11.08 -10.32
C GLU A 89 20.20 -11.18 -10.26
N THR A 90 20.85 -10.33 -9.45
CA THR A 90 22.32 -10.40 -9.27
C THR A 90 22.81 -11.62 -8.51
N GLN A 91 21.92 -12.40 -7.89
CA GLN A 91 22.24 -13.64 -7.19
C GLN A 91 22.23 -14.87 -8.12
N GLY A 92 21.75 -14.74 -9.37
CA GLY A 92 21.80 -15.83 -10.37
C GLY A 92 20.99 -17.08 -10.03
N ALA A 93 20.33 -17.12 -8.87
CA ALA A 93 19.55 -18.27 -8.40
C ALA A 93 18.06 -17.94 -8.46
N ALA A 94 17.32 -18.66 -9.30
CA ALA A 94 15.87 -18.67 -9.21
C ALA A 94 15.49 -19.14 -7.79
N PRO A 95 14.60 -18.42 -7.08
CA PRO A 95 14.22 -18.80 -5.74
C PRO A 95 13.63 -20.21 -5.77
N ALA A 96 14.31 -21.17 -5.13
CA ALA A 96 13.79 -22.52 -4.96
C ALA A 96 12.41 -22.42 -4.31
N ARG A 97 11.36 -22.84 -5.04
CA ARG A 97 9.97 -22.81 -4.58
C ARG A 97 9.89 -23.35 -3.16
N GLY A 98 9.41 -22.52 -2.23
CA GLY A 98 9.07 -22.94 -0.86
C GLY A 98 10.06 -22.60 0.26
N ARG A 99 11.20 -21.94 -0.01
CA ARG A 99 12.11 -21.43 1.06
C ARG A 99 11.93 -19.93 1.30
N ASN A 100 12.13 -19.49 2.54
CA ASN A 100 12.14 -18.07 2.91
C ASN A 100 13.35 -17.38 2.25
N VAL A 101 13.09 -16.59 1.23
CA VAL A 101 14.11 -15.82 0.49
C VAL A 101 14.32 -14.47 1.15
N TRP A 102 15.58 -14.08 1.32
CA TRP A 102 15.99 -12.75 1.78
C TRP A 102 16.61 -11.96 0.60
N PRO A 103 16.20 -10.70 0.35
CA PRO A 103 15.25 -9.90 1.14
C PRO A 103 13.82 -10.43 1.10
N VAL A 104 13.06 -10.21 2.16
CA VAL A 104 11.71 -10.77 2.31
C VAL A 104 10.72 -10.15 1.31
N GLY A 105 9.65 -10.84 0.93
CA GLY A 105 8.67 -10.27 -0.01
C GLY A 105 7.88 -9.10 0.60
N ALA A 106 7.47 -8.12 -0.22
CA ALA A 106 6.60 -7.01 0.24
C ALA A 106 5.28 -7.53 0.84
N SER A 107 4.74 -8.61 0.30
CA SER A 107 3.56 -9.31 0.84
C SER A 107 3.81 -9.91 2.23
N THR A 108 5.01 -10.43 2.48
CA THR A 108 5.42 -10.94 3.81
C THR A 108 5.54 -9.79 4.81
N ILE A 109 6.16 -8.68 4.41
CA ILE A 109 6.26 -7.47 5.25
C ILE A 109 4.86 -6.97 5.61
N LEU A 110 3.96 -6.85 4.62
CA LEU A 110 2.60 -6.40 4.84
C LEU A 110 1.82 -7.33 5.79
N LYS A 111 1.88 -8.65 5.58
CA LYS A 111 1.20 -9.63 6.46
C LYS A 111 1.67 -9.50 7.92
N ARG A 112 2.95 -9.21 8.13
CA ARG A 112 3.56 -9.07 9.47
C ARG A 112 3.38 -7.68 10.09
N ALA A 113 3.08 -6.68 9.26
CA ALA A 113 2.76 -5.32 9.69
C ALA A 113 1.23 -5.05 9.71
N SER A 114 0.42 -6.06 10.00
CA SER A 114 -1.05 -5.96 10.07
C SER A 114 -1.69 -5.35 8.81
N GLY A 115 -1.09 -5.59 7.64
CA GLY A 115 -1.56 -5.09 6.35
C GLY A 115 -1.12 -3.67 5.99
N SER A 116 -0.32 -2.99 6.82
CA SER A 116 0.09 -1.60 6.58
C SER A 116 1.58 -1.44 6.31
N TRP A 117 1.92 -0.97 5.10
CA TRP A 117 3.30 -0.64 4.73
C TRP A 117 3.83 0.54 5.56
N SER A 118 2.98 1.50 5.87
CA SER A 118 3.33 2.64 6.73
C SER A 118 3.69 2.17 8.14
N ALA A 119 2.94 1.21 8.68
CA ALA A 119 3.27 0.61 9.98
C ALA A 119 4.60 -0.16 9.94
N ALA A 120 4.91 -0.83 8.82
CA ALA A 120 6.19 -1.50 8.63
C ALA A 120 7.37 -0.52 8.65
N LEU A 121 7.24 0.64 7.99
CA LEU A 121 8.26 1.69 7.99
C LEU A 121 8.44 2.33 9.37
N GLN A 122 7.34 2.62 10.06
CA GLN A 122 7.38 3.19 11.42
C GLN A 122 8.11 2.28 12.41
N LYS A 123 7.89 0.96 12.34
CA LYS A 123 8.58 -0.02 13.20
C LYS A 123 10.10 0.02 13.06
N VAL A 124 10.63 0.46 11.92
CA VAL A 124 12.08 0.52 11.66
C VAL A 124 12.66 1.93 11.78
N GLY A 125 11.88 2.87 12.33
CA GLY A 125 12.31 4.26 12.50
C GLY A 125 12.33 5.08 11.20
N LEU A 126 11.79 4.55 10.10
CA LEU A 126 11.62 5.28 8.86
C LEU A 126 10.36 6.14 8.92
N ALA A 127 10.39 7.32 8.31
CA ALA A 127 9.16 8.03 8.00
C ALA A 127 8.31 7.17 7.07
N ALA A 128 7.05 6.98 7.46
CA ALA A 128 6.05 6.49 6.54
C ALA A 128 5.80 7.59 5.51
N SER A 129 6.50 7.55 4.37
CA SER A 129 6.45 8.51 3.27
C SER A 129 5.69 9.78 3.58
N SER A 130 6.39 10.71 4.24
CA SER A 130 6.01 12.11 4.27
C SER A 130 6.49 12.82 3.01
N ARG A 131 6.48 12.15 1.84
CA ARG A 131 5.98 12.89 0.68
C ARG A 131 4.62 13.31 1.17
N THR A 132 4.47 14.59 1.51
CA THR A 132 3.20 15.25 1.72
C THR A 132 2.27 14.58 0.73
N ARG A 133 1.48 13.62 1.21
CA ARG A 133 0.38 13.15 0.39
C ARG A 133 -0.36 14.46 0.22
N PRO A 134 -0.63 14.89 -1.02
CA PRO A 134 -1.63 15.93 -1.18
C PRO A 134 -2.75 15.53 -0.23
N SER A 135 -3.14 16.41 0.68
CA SER A 135 -4.32 16.21 1.51
C SER A 135 -5.41 15.70 0.56
N GLY A 136 -5.70 14.38 0.57
CA GLY A 136 -6.36 13.75 -0.58
C GLY A 136 -6.00 12.30 -0.97
N PHE A 137 -5.07 11.60 -0.30
CA PHE A 137 -4.95 10.14 -0.49
C PHE A 137 -4.91 9.39 0.84
N GLY A 138 -6.11 9.25 1.39
CA GLY A 138 -6.43 8.75 2.73
C GLY A 138 -7.70 9.42 3.26
N SER A 139 -7.89 10.71 2.94
CA SER A 139 -9.22 11.24 2.68
C SER A 139 -9.67 10.64 1.35
N ALA A 140 -10.90 10.16 1.29
CA ALA A 140 -11.49 9.69 0.05
C ALA A 140 -11.25 10.74 -1.05
N ARG A 141 -10.83 10.30 -2.26
CA ARG A 141 -10.67 11.17 -3.44
C ARG A 141 -11.90 12.04 -3.69
N PHE A 142 -13.03 11.62 -3.13
CA PHE A 142 -14.29 12.34 -3.05
C PHE A 142 -14.68 12.49 -1.59
N THR A 143 -15.06 13.69 -1.14
CA THR A 143 -15.65 13.89 0.19
C THR A 143 -17.01 13.17 0.26
N GLN A 144 -17.52 12.91 1.47
CA GLN A 144 -18.86 12.34 1.62
C GLN A 144 -19.94 13.22 0.98
N GLU A 145 -19.75 14.54 0.97
CA GLU A 145 -20.61 15.47 0.24
C GLU A 145 -20.53 15.30 -1.27
N GLN A 146 -19.35 15.00 -1.84
CA GLN A 146 -19.20 14.72 -3.27
C GLN A 146 -19.84 13.38 -3.65
N PHE A 147 -19.77 12.37 -2.79
CA PHE A 147 -20.54 11.14 -2.97
C PHE A 147 -22.05 11.39 -2.96
N ARG A 148 -22.54 12.13 -1.96
CA ARG A 148 -23.96 12.52 -1.84
C ARG A 148 -24.42 13.36 -3.03
N ALA A 149 -23.64 14.35 -3.45
CA ALA A 149 -23.95 15.18 -4.60
C ALA A 149 -24.04 14.35 -5.89
N ALA A 150 -23.09 13.45 -6.13
CA ALA A 150 -23.11 12.58 -7.30
C ALA A 150 -24.32 11.63 -7.32
N LEU A 151 -24.71 11.07 -6.17
CA LEU A 151 -25.89 10.20 -6.05
C LEU A 151 -27.20 10.97 -6.24
N ARG A 152 -27.29 12.20 -5.71
CA ARG A 152 -28.44 13.09 -5.95
C ARG A 152 -28.53 13.56 -7.39
N ASP A 153 -27.42 13.93 -8.01
CA ASP A 153 -27.40 14.32 -9.42
C ASP A 153 -27.79 13.15 -10.32
N PHE A 154 -27.32 11.95 -10.01
CA PHE A 154 -27.69 10.73 -10.72
C PHE A 154 -29.19 10.42 -10.58
N THR A 155 -29.76 10.51 -9.38
CA THR A 155 -31.18 10.22 -9.14
C THR A 155 -32.10 11.30 -9.70
N ALA A 156 -31.74 12.58 -9.56
CA ALA A 156 -32.49 13.71 -10.13
C ALA A 156 -32.48 13.72 -11.67
N ASN A 157 -31.36 13.36 -12.30
CA ASN A 157 -31.28 13.23 -13.76
C ASN A 157 -31.81 11.88 -14.26
N GLY A 158 -31.75 10.83 -13.44
CA GLY A 158 -32.24 9.49 -13.75
C GLY A 158 -33.75 9.47 -14.01
N GLY A 159 -34.51 10.24 -13.22
CA GLY A 159 -35.95 10.44 -13.42
C GLY A 159 -36.30 11.18 -14.72
N ARG A 160 -35.41 12.01 -15.28
CA ARG A 160 -35.64 12.74 -16.54
C ARG A 160 -35.18 11.99 -17.79
N ALA A 161 -34.29 11.01 -17.65
CA ALA A 161 -33.66 10.29 -18.77
C ALA A 161 -33.99 8.78 -18.81
N GLY A 162 -34.91 8.31 -17.97
CA GLY A 162 -35.37 6.91 -17.96
C GLY A 162 -34.35 5.90 -17.41
N PHE A 163 -33.38 6.37 -16.62
CA PHE A 163 -32.42 5.48 -15.97
C PHE A 163 -33.03 4.90 -14.70
N THR A 164 -32.94 3.58 -14.54
CA THR A 164 -33.24 2.93 -13.27
C THR A 164 -32.17 3.31 -12.24
N THR A 165 -32.48 3.27 -10.94
CA THR A 165 -31.51 3.48 -9.84
C THR A 165 -30.52 2.32 -9.69
N SER A 166 -30.18 1.65 -10.80
CA SER A 166 -29.27 0.52 -10.83
C SER A 166 -27.81 0.97 -10.87
N TYR A 167 -26.93 0.11 -10.37
CA TYR A 167 -25.48 0.31 -10.42
C TYR A 167 -24.98 0.53 -11.86
N GLN A 168 -25.50 -0.24 -12.81
CA GLN A 168 -25.08 -0.13 -14.21
C GLN A 168 -25.49 1.22 -14.81
N SER A 169 -26.70 1.67 -14.51
CA SER A 169 -27.19 2.98 -14.95
C SER A 169 -26.34 4.14 -14.41
N TYR A 170 -25.81 4.03 -13.19
CA TYR A 170 -24.86 5.01 -12.65
C TYR A 170 -23.52 5.01 -13.41
N VAL A 171 -22.99 3.83 -13.73
CA VAL A 171 -21.74 3.71 -14.50
C VAL A 171 -21.90 4.33 -15.90
N ASP A 172 -23.05 4.08 -16.54
CA ASP A 172 -23.35 4.62 -17.87
C ASP A 172 -23.56 6.14 -17.82
N TRP A 173 -24.32 6.64 -16.85
CA TRP A 173 -24.49 8.09 -16.61
C TRP A 173 -23.16 8.78 -16.35
N ARG A 174 -22.33 8.24 -15.45
CA ARG A 174 -20.99 8.77 -15.14
C ARG A 174 -20.09 8.83 -16.38
N THR A 175 -20.21 7.86 -17.28
CA THR A 175 -19.44 7.83 -18.53
C THR A 175 -19.88 8.96 -19.47
N ARG A 176 -21.20 9.18 -19.60
CA ARG A 176 -21.75 10.31 -20.37
C ARG A 176 -21.33 11.66 -19.80
N GLU A 177 -21.36 11.83 -18.49
CA GLU A 177 -20.96 13.07 -17.83
C GLU A 177 -19.45 13.34 -17.95
N GLN A 178 -18.61 12.30 -17.88
CA GLN A 178 -17.17 12.45 -18.16
C GLN A 178 -16.89 12.87 -19.60
N GLN A 179 -17.64 12.34 -20.57
CA GLN A 179 -17.54 12.78 -21.97
C GLN A 179 -17.98 14.24 -22.16
N ARG A 180 -18.82 14.76 -21.27
CA ARG A 180 -19.23 16.17 -21.20
C ARG A 180 -18.24 17.05 -20.41
N GLY A 181 -17.11 16.50 -19.96
CA GLY A 181 -16.05 17.22 -19.24
C GLY A 181 -16.14 17.17 -17.72
N ARG A 182 -17.12 16.45 -17.15
CA ARG A 182 -17.30 16.33 -15.70
C ARG A 182 -16.41 15.24 -15.11
N SER A 183 -15.35 15.63 -14.39
CA SER A 183 -14.32 14.70 -13.86
C SER A 183 -14.38 14.48 -12.34
N ASP A 184 -15.28 15.19 -11.65
CA ASP A 184 -15.54 15.17 -10.20
C ASP A 184 -16.49 14.06 -9.75
N LEU A 185 -16.77 13.06 -10.60
CA LEU A 185 -17.71 11.98 -10.28
C LEU A 185 -17.03 10.72 -9.72
N PRO A 186 -17.44 10.23 -8.53
CA PRO A 186 -16.94 8.99 -7.95
C PRO A 186 -17.18 7.77 -8.84
N SER A 187 -16.23 6.83 -8.83
CA SER A 187 -16.43 5.56 -9.54
C SER A 187 -17.40 4.63 -8.78
N GLY A 188 -18.10 3.74 -9.49
CA GLY A 188 -18.99 2.75 -8.88
C GLY A 188 -18.30 1.88 -7.80
N PRO A 189 -17.06 1.39 -8.02
CA PRO A 189 -16.28 0.74 -6.97
C PRO A 189 -15.95 1.66 -5.79
N SER A 190 -15.67 2.95 -6.02
CA SER A 190 -15.44 3.92 -4.94
C SER A 190 -16.67 4.13 -4.06
N ILE A 191 -17.87 4.17 -4.65
CA ILE A 191 -19.14 4.25 -3.90
C ILE A 191 -19.31 3.01 -3.03
N ARG A 192 -19.16 1.80 -3.61
CA ARG A 192 -19.31 0.56 -2.83
C ARG A 192 -18.29 0.45 -1.70
N ASN A 193 -17.05 0.87 -1.94
CA ASN A 193 -16.03 0.86 -0.89
C ASN A 193 -16.31 1.87 0.23
N SER A 194 -17.00 2.98 -0.07
CA SER A 194 -17.34 4.00 0.93
C SER A 194 -18.61 3.67 1.74
N TYR A 195 -19.60 3.03 1.11
CA TYR A 195 -20.92 2.75 1.71
C TYR A 195 -21.13 1.27 2.05
N GLY A 196 -20.16 0.40 1.77
CA GLY A 196 -20.26 -1.05 1.91
C GLY A 196 -21.04 -1.74 0.77
N SER A 197 -22.11 -1.12 0.25
CA SER A 197 -22.85 -1.62 -0.91
C SER A 197 -23.52 -0.52 -1.72
N TRP A 198 -23.93 -0.82 -2.95
CA TRP A 198 -24.68 0.13 -3.80
C TRP A 198 -26.04 0.48 -3.20
N ASN A 199 -26.75 -0.51 -2.65
CA ASN A 199 -28.05 -0.30 -2.04
C ASN A 199 -27.95 0.58 -0.79
N ALA A 200 -26.92 0.35 0.04
CA ALA A 200 -26.65 1.21 1.20
C ALA A 200 -26.36 2.67 0.79
N ALA A 201 -25.67 2.90 -0.34
CA ALA A 201 -25.41 4.24 -0.85
C ALA A 201 -26.70 4.97 -1.26
N LEU A 202 -27.64 4.28 -1.92
CA LEU A 202 -28.92 4.85 -2.29
C LEU A 202 -29.81 5.12 -1.07
N GLN A 203 -29.89 4.17 -0.13
CA GLN A 203 -30.66 4.36 1.10
C GLN A 203 -30.14 5.52 1.96
N GLN A 204 -28.82 5.70 2.03
CA GLN A 204 -28.22 6.70 2.89
C GLN A 204 -28.20 8.10 2.27
N ASP A 205 -27.96 8.22 0.97
CA ASP A 205 -27.66 9.51 0.32
C ASP A 205 -28.25 9.68 -1.08
N GLY A 206 -28.83 8.63 -1.66
CA GLY A 206 -29.37 8.61 -3.03
C GLY A 206 -30.87 8.39 -3.04
N VAL A 207 -31.63 9.38 -2.56
CA VAL A 207 -33.08 9.59 -2.74
C VAL A 207 -33.93 8.32 -2.57
N GLU A 208 -34.71 8.27 -1.48
CA GLU A 208 -35.73 7.25 -1.28
C GLU A 208 -36.62 7.09 -2.52
N PRO A 209 -37.01 5.86 -2.91
CA PRO A 209 -38.11 5.70 -3.83
C PRO A 209 -39.32 6.40 -3.22
N GLY A 210 -39.87 7.38 -3.94
CA GLY A 210 -40.86 8.32 -3.44
C GLY A 210 -41.87 7.69 -2.46
N THR A 211 -41.78 8.09 -1.20
CA THR A 211 -42.92 8.14 -0.27
C THR A 211 -43.40 9.58 -0.15
N GLU A 212 -43.65 10.23 -1.29
CA GLU A 212 -44.68 11.28 -1.30
C GLU A 212 -46.03 10.58 -1.42
N GLY A 213 -46.80 10.56 -0.32
CA GLY A 213 -48.22 10.24 -0.37
C GLY A 213 -48.81 9.32 0.69
N LEU A 214 -48.35 9.35 1.95
CA LEU A 214 -49.20 8.96 3.09
C LEU A 214 -49.22 10.06 4.14
N SER A 215 -49.87 11.17 3.78
CA SER A 215 -50.55 12.03 4.73
C SER A 215 -52.06 11.88 4.49
N THR A 216 -52.70 11.27 5.50
CA THR A 216 -54.02 11.61 6.04
C THR A 216 -55.20 11.82 5.08
N SER A 217 -56.10 10.85 5.05
CA SER A 217 -57.51 11.01 5.46
C SER A 217 -58.09 9.67 5.89
#